data_AF-A0A183LRF4-F1
#
_entry.id   AF-A0A183LRF4-F1
#
_cell.length_a   1.000
_cell.length_b   1.000
_cell.length_c   1.000
_cell.angle_alpha   90.00
_cell.angle_beta   90.00
_cell.angle_gamma   90.00
#
_symmetry.space_group_name_H-M   'P 1'
#
loop_
_entity.id
_entity.type
_entity.pdbx_description
1 polymer ?
#
loop_
_entity_poly.entity_id
_entity_poly.type
_entity_poly.pdbx_seq_one_letter_code
_entity_poly.pdbx_strand_id
1 'polypeptide(L)'
;MEDVRTRRGADVASDHHLVVANLKLKLKKNWTSGQTTLKKFNTAVLRDTDKLKEFKIALNNRFQALQDLLKEEETSMEDNWKGIKEALTSTCQEVLGLKKYHHKEWISTETLDKIKERKNKKAAIINSRTRAERVQAQAEYIEANKQVKRSIRADKKKYVEELATTAEKAAREGNMKQLHDTTKKLAEIYSKPERPVKDNEGKPITEIQQQRSRWVEYFEELLNRPAPMNSPDIEASHIDLPIDINPPTKEEIRMATKLQHYGSSSNNQLSGIHHYTSTSLIMKKHSTV
;
A
#
# COMPACT_ATOMS: atom_id res chain seq x y z
N MET A 1 3.03 -37.33 -9.65
CA MET A 1 3.59 -37.49 -11.00
C MET A 1 2.68 -38.53 -11.63
N GLU A 2 1.65 -38.09 -12.36
CA GLU A 2 0.50 -38.95 -12.70
C GLU A 2 0.41 -39.32 -14.18
N ASP A 3 1.21 -38.69 -15.07
CA ASP A 3 1.16 -38.97 -16.51
C ASP A 3 2.58 -38.86 -17.09
N VAL A 4 3.26 -40.01 -17.17
CA VAL A 4 4.58 -40.17 -17.81
C VAL A 4 4.38 -41.10 -19.00
N ARG A 5 4.73 -40.64 -20.20
CA ARG A 5 4.58 -41.42 -21.43
C ARG A 5 5.88 -41.41 -22.21
N THR A 6 6.29 -42.60 -22.65
CA THR A 6 7.41 -42.78 -23.55
C THR A 6 6.95 -42.54 -24.99
N ARG A 7 7.65 -41.65 -25.70
CA ARG A 7 7.44 -41.36 -27.13
C ARG A 7 8.60 -41.97 -27.92
N ARG A 8 8.32 -42.48 -29.12
CA ARG A 8 9.39 -42.91 -30.05
C ARG A 8 10.29 -41.71 -30.35
N GLY A 9 11.60 -41.93 -30.31
CA GLY A 9 12.61 -40.92 -30.61
C GLY A 9 12.49 -40.40 -32.05
N ALA A 10 13.14 -39.27 -32.33
CA ALA A 10 13.30 -38.80 -33.70
C ALA A 10 14.08 -39.84 -34.51
N ASP A 11 13.83 -39.93 -35.82
CA ASP A 11 14.45 -40.88 -36.74
C ASP A 11 15.91 -40.48 -37.04
N VAL A 12 16.73 -40.55 -35.98
CA VAL A 12 18.16 -40.32 -35.96
C VAL A 12 18.70 -41.47 -35.15
N ALA A 13 19.23 -42.50 -35.82
CA ALA A 13 19.73 -43.78 -35.30
C ALA A 13 20.31 -43.70 -33.87
N SER A 14 19.44 -43.72 -32.87
CA SER A 14 19.74 -43.55 -31.46
C SER A 14 18.71 -44.37 -30.69
N ASP A 15 19.17 -45.31 -29.87
CA ASP A 15 18.34 -46.22 -29.08
C ASP A 15 17.58 -45.54 -27.93
N HIS A 16 17.60 -44.21 -27.87
CA HIS A 16 17.02 -43.44 -26.78
C HIS A 16 15.56 -43.06 -27.07
N HIS A 17 14.66 -43.53 -26.21
CA HIS A 17 13.25 -43.14 -26.24
C HIS A 17 13.03 -41.86 -25.44
N LEU A 18 12.29 -40.90 -26.01
CA LEU A 18 11.95 -39.66 -25.32
C LEU A 18 10.90 -39.92 -24.25
N VAL A 19 11.21 -39.62 -23.00
CA VAL A 19 10.24 -39.72 -21.90
C VAL A 19 9.63 -38.34 -21.67
N VAL A 20 8.32 -38.24 -21.85
CA VAL A 20 7.56 -37.01 -21.59
C VAL A 20 6.77 -37.19 -20.31
N ALA A 21 7.03 -36.35 -19.32
CA ALA A 21 6.30 -36.33 -18.05
C ALA A 21 5.53 -35.02 -17.89
N ASN A 22 4.23 -35.12 -17.62
CA ASN A 22 3.42 -33.97 -17.23
C ASN A 22 3.48 -33.79 -15.71
N LEU A 23 4.13 -32.70 -15.28
CA LEU A 23 4.32 -32.40 -13.86
C LEU A 23 3.48 -31.19 -13.44
N LYS A 24 2.47 -31.41 -12.60
CA LYS A 24 1.70 -30.33 -11.97
C LYS A 24 2.37 -29.92 -10.66
N LEU A 25 3.30 -28.97 -10.74
CA LEU A 25 3.96 -28.40 -9.56
C LEU A 25 3.09 -27.31 -8.93
N LYS A 26 2.74 -27.49 -7.65
CA LYS A 26 2.26 -26.38 -6.80
C LYS A 26 3.47 -25.78 -6.10
N LEU A 27 4.11 -24.80 -6.74
CA LEU A 27 5.20 -24.07 -6.11
C LEU A 27 4.66 -23.28 -4.92
N LYS A 28 5.23 -23.51 -3.74
CA LYS A 28 4.97 -22.67 -2.58
C LYS A 28 5.51 -21.29 -2.92
N LYS A 29 4.63 -20.29 -3.01
CA LYS A 29 5.06 -18.90 -3.00
C LYS A 29 5.76 -18.67 -1.66
N ASN A 30 7.08 -18.58 -1.71
CA ASN A 30 7.86 -18.05 -0.60
C ASN A 30 7.53 -16.57 -0.58
N TRP A 31 6.45 -16.22 0.11
CA TRP A 31 6.41 -14.91 0.72
C TRP A 31 7.68 -14.89 1.57
N THR A 32 8.74 -14.18 1.13
CA THR A 32 9.51 -13.39 2.07
C THR A 32 8.43 -12.68 2.84
N SER A 33 8.13 -13.15 4.06
CA SER A 33 7.09 -12.53 4.87
C SER A 33 7.45 -11.05 4.83
N GLY A 34 6.60 -10.22 4.21
CA GLY A 34 6.88 -8.80 4.10
C GLY A 34 7.28 -8.35 5.49
N GLN A 35 8.56 -8.05 5.63
CA GLN A 35 9.28 -8.21 6.88
C GLN A 35 8.74 -7.16 7.83
N THR A 36 7.93 -7.61 8.79
CA THR A 36 7.30 -6.80 9.84
C THR A 36 6.37 -5.73 9.25
N THR A 37 5.07 -5.75 9.60
CA THR A 37 4.31 -4.49 9.53
C THR A 37 5.12 -3.46 10.31
N LEU A 38 5.72 -2.46 9.63
CA LEU A 38 6.51 -1.43 10.29
C LEU A 38 5.69 -0.92 11.46
N LYS A 39 6.12 -1.27 12.68
CA LYS A 39 5.42 -0.89 13.89
C LYS A 39 5.59 0.62 13.99
N LYS A 40 4.57 1.36 13.55
CA LYS A 40 4.61 2.81 13.56
C LYS A 40 4.66 3.28 15.00
N PHE A 41 5.54 4.21 15.32
CA PHE A 41 5.57 4.85 16.64
C PHE A 41 4.49 5.93 16.73
N ASN A 42 4.04 6.23 17.95
CA ASN A 42 3.04 7.26 18.16
C ASN A 42 3.66 8.66 18.16
N THR A 43 3.92 9.22 16.98
CA THR A 43 4.51 10.57 16.85
C THR A 43 3.61 11.69 17.34
N ALA A 44 2.32 11.44 17.59
CA ALA A 44 1.43 12.45 18.17
C ALA A 44 1.81 12.82 19.60
N VAL A 45 2.50 11.93 20.33
CA VAL A 45 3.01 12.18 21.69
C VAL A 45 4.04 13.32 21.70
N LEU A 46 4.76 13.52 20.59
CA LEU A 46 5.73 14.62 20.45
C LEU A 46 5.09 16.01 20.33
N ARG A 47 3.76 16.10 20.24
CA ARG A 47 3.07 17.40 20.31
C ARG A 47 3.07 17.97 21.73
N ASP A 48 3.21 17.11 22.73
CA ASP A 48 3.42 17.52 24.11
C ASP A 48 4.89 17.94 24.29
N THR A 49 5.08 19.18 24.74
CA THR A 49 6.40 19.79 24.92
C THR A 49 7.24 19.06 25.96
N ASP A 50 6.62 18.47 26.98
CA ASP A 50 7.34 17.79 28.05
C ASP A 50 7.81 16.41 27.58
N LYS A 51 6.95 15.69 26.87
CA LYS A 51 7.32 14.42 26.22
C LYS A 51 8.39 14.59 25.14
N LEU A 52 8.38 15.71 24.41
CA LEU A 52 9.42 16.02 23.44
C LEU A 52 10.78 16.28 24.11
N LYS A 53 10.81 16.95 25.27
CA LYS A 53 12.05 17.12 26.06
C LYS A 53 12.55 15.78 26.58
N GLU A 54 11.67 14.96 27.14
CA GLU A 54 11.98 13.60 27.60
C GLU A 54 12.60 12.76 26.48
N PHE A 55 12.01 12.80 25.28
CA PHE A 55 12.55 12.09 24.11
C PHE A 55 13.97 12.56 23.75
N LYS A 56 14.21 13.88 23.72
CA LYS A 56 15.53 14.44 23.42
C LYS A 56 16.59 13.99 24.44
N ILE A 57 16.25 14.02 25.72
CA ILE A 57 17.16 13.60 26.80
C ILE A 57 17.46 12.10 26.68
N ALA A 58 16.44 11.26 26.56
CA ALA A 58 16.60 9.82 26.43
C ALA A 58 17.42 9.43 25.19
N LEU A 59 17.21 10.14 24.07
CA LEU A 59 17.97 9.94 22.85
C LEU A 59 19.45 10.29 23.06
N ASN A 60 19.72 11.49 23.58
CA ASN A 60 21.09 11.94 23.82
C ASN A 60 21.85 11.01 24.77
N ASN A 61 21.22 10.57 25.84
CA ASN A 61 21.84 9.65 26.80
C ASN A 61 22.24 8.33 26.13
N ARG A 62 21.40 7.77 25.25
CA ARG A 62 21.71 6.53 24.52
C ARG A 62 22.78 6.71 23.46
N PHE A 63 22.78 7.83 22.75
CA PHE A 63 23.83 8.11 21.77
C PHE A 63 25.18 8.37 22.44
N GLN A 64 25.19 8.99 23.62
CA GLN A 64 26.41 9.15 24.41
C GLN A 64 26.99 7.79 24.82
N ALA A 65 26.16 6.91 25.39
CA ALA A 65 26.57 5.55 25.75
C ALA A 65 27.07 4.76 24.53
N LEU A 66 26.41 4.91 23.38
CA LEU A 66 26.83 4.27 22.14
C LEU A 66 28.18 4.82 21.64
N GLN A 67 28.39 6.14 21.71
CA GLN A 67 29.65 6.74 21.30
C GLN A 67 30.82 6.28 22.19
N ASP A 68 30.60 6.08 23.48
CA ASP A 68 31.63 5.60 24.39
C ASP A 68 32.00 4.13 24.13
N LEU A 69 31.00 3.28 23.84
CA LEU A 69 31.22 1.90 23.37
C LEU A 69 32.04 1.84 22.07
N LEU A 70 31.75 2.75 21.12
CA LEU A 70 32.47 2.82 19.84
C LEU A 70 33.93 3.29 19.96
N LYS A 71 34.32 3.91 21.08
CA LYS A 71 35.73 4.28 21.34
C LYS A 71 36.53 3.12 21.92
N GLU A 72 35.87 2.17 22.58
CA GLU A 72 36.51 1.05 23.28
C GLU A 72 36.65 -0.20 22.40
N GLU A 73 35.82 -0.34 21.36
CA GLU A 73 35.67 -1.58 20.59
C GLU A 73 35.89 -1.33 19.08
N GLU A 74 36.73 -2.16 18.43
CA GLU A 74 37.04 -2.06 16.99
C GLU A 74 35.88 -2.67 16.18
N THR A 75 34.79 -1.92 16.04
CA THR A 75 33.53 -2.40 15.48
C THR A 75 33.46 -2.26 13.95
N SER A 76 32.84 -3.23 13.30
CA SER A 76 32.53 -3.15 11.87
C SER A 76 31.52 -2.02 11.59
N MET A 77 31.57 -1.45 10.38
CA MET A 77 30.59 -0.45 9.94
C MET A 77 29.14 -0.95 10.00
N GLU A 78 28.93 -2.26 9.82
CA GLU A 78 27.62 -2.90 9.94
C GLU A 78 27.12 -2.91 11.40
N ASP A 79 28.02 -3.16 12.35
CA ASP A 79 27.71 -3.16 13.79
C ASP A 79 27.42 -1.73 14.29
N ASN A 80 28.14 -0.73 13.75
CA ASN A 80 27.89 0.68 14.03
C ASN A 80 26.49 1.09 13.57
N TRP A 81 26.11 0.70 12.35
CA TRP A 81 24.78 0.96 11.82
C TRP A 81 23.69 0.27 12.65
N LYS A 82 23.94 -0.97 13.08
CA LYS A 82 23.03 -1.71 13.94
C LYS A 82 22.84 -1.02 15.30
N GLY A 83 23.92 -0.56 15.93
CA GLY A 83 23.86 0.18 17.20
C GLY A 83 23.03 1.47 17.07
N ILE A 84 23.27 2.28 16.03
CA ILE A 84 22.51 3.51 15.78
C ILE A 84 21.01 3.20 15.63
N LYS A 85 20.70 2.16 14.85
CA LYS A 85 19.32 1.72 14.65
C LYS A 85 18.68 1.26 15.96
N GLU A 86 19.39 0.50 16.78
CA GLU A 86 18.90 0.03 18.08
C GLU A 86 18.69 1.16 19.08
N ALA A 87 19.60 2.13 19.16
CA ALA A 87 19.48 3.32 20.01
C ALA A 87 18.23 4.15 19.63
N LEU A 88 18.03 4.41 18.33
CA LEU A 88 16.84 5.11 17.83
C LEU A 88 15.55 4.33 18.10
N THR A 89 15.53 3.04 17.75
CA THR A 89 14.33 2.21 17.87
C THR A 89 13.92 2.02 19.32
N SER A 90 14.87 1.80 20.22
CA SER A 90 14.62 1.64 21.66
C SER A 90 14.06 2.93 22.29
N THR A 91 14.61 4.09 21.91
CA THR A 91 14.11 5.41 22.38
C THR A 91 12.71 5.69 21.91
N CYS A 92 12.43 5.40 20.64
CA CYS A 92 11.08 5.52 20.12
C CYS A 92 10.11 4.56 20.84
N GLN A 93 10.54 3.34 21.16
CA GLN A 93 9.69 2.37 21.84
C GLN A 93 9.39 2.73 23.29
N GLU A 94 10.36 3.29 24.02
CA GLU A 94 10.22 3.67 25.42
C GLU A 94 9.39 4.94 25.61
N VAL A 95 9.69 6.01 24.85
CA VAL A 95 9.07 7.33 25.08
C VAL A 95 7.79 7.51 24.26
N LEU A 96 7.79 7.08 22.99
CA LEU A 96 6.63 7.27 22.10
C LEU A 96 5.66 6.10 22.17
N GLY A 97 6.18 4.90 22.43
CA GLY A 97 5.41 3.67 22.33
C GLY A 97 4.92 3.39 20.89
N LEU A 98 4.30 2.23 20.73
CA LEU A 98 3.73 1.85 19.44
C LEU A 98 2.40 2.57 19.21
N LYS A 99 2.21 3.07 17.98
CA LYS A 99 0.93 3.60 17.53
C LYS A 99 -0.11 2.49 17.63
N LYS A 100 -1.01 2.64 18.59
CA LYS A 100 -2.16 1.75 18.73
C LYS A 100 -3.03 1.93 17.50
N TYR A 101 -3.32 0.83 16.81
CA TYR A 101 -4.35 0.85 15.80
C TYR A 101 -5.67 0.97 16.56
N HIS A 102 -6.37 2.09 16.40
CA HIS A 102 -7.77 2.14 16.80
C HIS A 102 -8.50 1.20 15.85
N HIS A 103 -8.83 0.03 16.37
CA HIS A 103 -9.75 -0.86 15.70
C HIS A 103 -11.07 -0.10 15.57
N LYS A 104 -11.87 -0.41 14.55
CA LYS A 104 -13.19 0.23 14.43
C LYS A 104 -13.88 0.15 15.79
N GLU A 105 -14.43 1.25 16.29
CA GLU A 105 -14.97 1.38 17.66
C GLU A 105 -15.92 0.24 18.04
N TRP A 106 -16.60 -0.33 17.04
CA TRP A 106 -17.55 -1.41 17.20
C TRP A 106 -16.96 -2.82 17.36
N ILE A 107 -15.68 -3.06 17.05
CA ILE A 107 -15.08 -4.40 17.14
C ILE A 107 -14.64 -4.66 18.58
N SER A 108 -15.21 -5.68 19.21
CA SER A 108 -14.88 -6.07 20.58
C SER A 108 -13.49 -6.71 20.68
N THR A 109 -12.89 -6.65 21.88
CA THR A 109 -11.65 -7.35 22.22
C THR A 109 -11.79 -8.87 22.05
N GLU A 110 -12.93 -9.43 22.45
CA GLU A 110 -13.25 -10.85 22.28
C GLU A 110 -13.23 -11.28 20.80
N THR A 111 -13.76 -10.45 19.89
CA THR A 111 -13.67 -10.71 18.44
C THR A 111 -12.24 -10.66 17.94
N LEU A 112 -11.40 -9.77 18.47
CA LEU A 112 -9.98 -9.70 18.12
C LEU A 112 -9.23 -10.96 18.55
N ASP A 113 -9.53 -11.49 19.74
CA ASP A 113 -8.94 -12.74 20.23
C ASP A 113 -9.35 -13.93 19.35
N LYS A 114 -10.64 -14.02 18.96
CA LYS A 114 -11.11 -15.03 17.99
C LYS A 114 -10.41 -14.91 16.63
N ILE A 115 -10.11 -13.69 16.17
CA ILE A 115 -9.33 -13.48 14.94
C ILE A 115 -7.90 -14.01 15.09
N LYS A 116 -7.28 -13.79 16.24
CA LYS A 116 -5.94 -14.30 16.55
C LYS A 116 -5.92 -15.82 16.61
N GLU A 117 -6.88 -16.44 17.29
CA GLU A 117 -7.02 -17.90 17.33
C GLU A 117 -7.22 -18.50 15.93
N ARG A 118 -8.09 -17.90 15.11
CA ARG A 118 -8.27 -18.32 13.71
C ARG A 118 -6.96 -18.25 12.92
N LYS A 119 -6.11 -17.24 13.15
CA LYS A 119 -4.78 -17.16 12.53
C LYS A 119 -3.87 -18.30 12.99
N ASN A 120 -3.87 -18.64 14.27
CA ASN A 120 -3.10 -19.76 14.81
C ASN A 120 -3.54 -21.10 14.18
N LYS A 121 -4.86 -21.34 14.09
CA LYS A 121 -5.41 -22.52 13.39
C LYS A 121 -5.05 -22.55 11.90
N LYS A 122 -4.92 -21.38 11.26
CA LYS A 122 -4.42 -21.29 9.88
C LYS A 122 -2.95 -21.69 9.76
N ALA A 123 -2.12 -21.34 10.74
CA ALA A 123 -0.73 -21.76 10.81
C ALA A 123 -0.61 -23.28 11.01
N ALA A 124 -1.47 -23.88 11.84
CA ALA A 124 -1.52 -25.34 12.03
C ALA A 124 -1.76 -26.10 10.71
N ILE A 125 -2.63 -25.59 9.83
CA ILE A 125 -2.84 -26.17 8.47
C ILE A 125 -1.56 -26.11 7.61
N ILE A 126 -0.78 -25.04 7.73
CA ILE A 126 0.44 -24.86 6.93
C ILE A 126 1.55 -25.79 7.44
N ASN A 127 1.60 -26.02 8.75
CA ASN A 127 2.63 -26.81 9.42
C ASN A 127 2.28 -28.31 9.52
N SER A 128 1.06 -28.72 9.17
CA SER A 128 0.63 -30.13 9.20
C SER A 128 1.51 -30.98 8.28
N ARG A 129 2.00 -32.12 8.80
CA ARG A 129 2.91 -33.00 8.04
C ARG A 129 2.14 -34.12 7.35
N THR A 130 1.08 -34.63 7.98
CA THR A 130 0.29 -35.73 7.44
C THR A 130 -1.03 -35.25 6.83
N ARG A 131 -1.61 -36.05 5.92
CA ARG A 131 -2.90 -35.75 5.30
C ARG A 131 -4.03 -35.69 6.35
N ALA A 132 -4.00 -36.58 7.35
CA ALA A 132 -5.00 -36.65 8.40
C ALA A 132 -4.97 -35.39 9.30
N GLU A 133 -3.79 -34.99 9.78
CA GLU A 133 -3.61 -33.74 10.53
C GLU A 133 -4.12 -32.52 9.76
N ARG A 134 -3.85 -32.47 8.45
CA ARG A 134 -4.30 -31.35 7.61
C ARG A 134 -5.82 -31.28 7.52
N VAL A 135 -6.51 -32.42 7.44
CA VAL A 135 -7.98 -32.47 7.42
C VAL A 135 -8.55 -31.99 8.75
N GLN A 136 -7.98 -32.43 9.87
CA GLN A 136 -8.40 -32.01 11.21
C GLN A 136 -8.18 -30.50 11.43
N ALA A 137 -6.97 -30.01 11.16
CA ALA A 137 -6.65 -28.58 11.27
C ALA A 137 -7.52 -27.71 10.34
N GLN A 138 -7.89 -28.24 9.17
CA GLN A 138 -8.81 -27.57 8.25
C GLN A 138 -10.22 -27.46 8.83
N ALA A 139 -10.73 -28.52 9.46
CA ALA A 139 -12.04 -28.51 10.12
C ALA A 139 -12.07 -27.47 11.27
N GLU A 140 -11.04 -27.45 12.12
CA GLU A 140 -10.92 -26.49 13.22
C GLU A 140 -10.84 -25.05 12.74
N TYR A 141 -10.10 -24.78 11.66
CA TYR A 141 -10.05 -23.46 11.04
C TYR A 141 -11.42 -23.04 10.48
N ILE A 142 -12.16 -23.96 9.85
CA ILE A 142 -13.49 -23.66 9.31
C ILE A 142 -14.43 -23.23 10.44
N GLU A 143 -14.42 -23.94 11.56
CA GLU A 143 -15.27 -23.61 12.70
C GLU A 143 -14.87 -22.27 13.34
N ALA A 144 -13.58 -22.05 13.58
CA ALA A 144 -13.09 -20.76 14.08
C ALA A 144 -13.42 -19.60 13.13
N ASN A 145 -13.37 -19.82 11.81
CA ASN A 145 -13.74 -18.82 10.82
C ASN A 145 -15.23 -18.51 10.83
N LYS A 146 -16.11 -19.49 11.09
CA LYS A 146 -17.54 -19.25 11.31
C LYS A 146 -17.77 -18.43 12.58
N GLN A 147 -17.09 -18.77 13.68
CA GLN A 147 -17.21 -18.03 14.94
C GLN A 147 -16.79 -16.56 14.79
N VAL A 148 -15.65 -16.29 14.15
CA VAL A 148 -15.21 -14.92 13.83
C VAL A 148 -16.25 -14.18 12.99
N LYS A 149 -16.82 -14.82 11.96
CA LYS A 149 -17.88 -14.19 11.15
C LYS A 149 -19.13 -13.87 11.97
N ARG A 150 -19.52 -14.76 12.88
CA ARG A 150 -20.66 -14.53 13.79
C ARG A 150 -20.39 -13.39 14.76
N SER A 151 -19.22 -13.37 15.39
CA SER A 151 -18.87 -12.34 16.37
C SER A 151 -18.76 -10.96 15.73
N ILE A 152 -18.14 -10.85 14.54
CA ILE A 152 -18.09 -9.59 13.77
C ILE A 152 -19.50 -9.06 13.45
N ARG A 153 -20.44 -9.94 13.07
CA ARG A 153 -21.82 -9.52 12.80
C ARG A 153 -22.54 -9.08 14.07
N ALA A 154 -22.34 -9.80 15.18
CA ALA A 154 -22.93 -9.48 16.48
C ALA A 154 -22.43 -8.12 16.98
N ASP A 155 -21.11 -7.91 16.95
CA ASP A 155 -20.46 -6.65 17.30
C ASP A 155 -20.99 -5.49 16.46
N LYS A 156 -21.08 -5.66 15.13
CA LYS A 156 -21.64 -4.63 14.24
C LYS A 156 -23.11 -4.34 14.58
N LYS A 157 -23.92 -5.37 14.82
CA LYS A 157 -25.34 -5.21 15.18
C LYS A 157 -25.47 -4.43 16.49
N LYS A 158 -24.69 -4.82 17.51
CA LYS A 158 -24.69 -4.18 18.83
C LYS A 158 -24.35 -2.69 18.73
N TYR A 159 -23.31 -2.36 17.97
CA TYR A 159 -22.92 -0.96 17.77
C TYR A 159 -23.99 -0.12 17.05
N VAL A 160 -24.63 -0.67 16.01
CA VAL A 160 -25.72 0.03 15.32
C VAL A 160 -26.91 0.24 16.26
N GLU A 161 -27.24 -0.73 17.10
CA GLU A 161 -28.29 -0.63 18.12
C GLU A 161 -27.96 0.44 19.18
N GLU A 162 -26.73 0.49 19.66
CA GLU A 162 -26.25 1.51 20.60
C GLU A 162 -26.32 2.92 19.99
N LEU A 163 -25.97 3.07 18.71
CA LEU A 163 -26.13 4.34 18.01
C LEU A 163 -27.59 4.73 17.83
N ALA A 164 -28.47 3.79 17.48
CA ALA A 164 -29.89 4.03 17.31
C ALA A 164 -30.56 4.46 18.62
N THR A 165 -30.28 3.75 19.72
CA THR A 165 -30.78 4.10 21.06
C THR A 165 -30.24 5.46 21.54
N THR A 166 -29.00 5.80 21.20
CA THR A 166 -28.43 7.13 21.49
C THR A 166 -29.13 8.23 20.69
N ALA A 167 -29.42 7.99 19.41
CA ALA A 167 -30.15 8.92 18.57
C ALA A 167 -31.59 9.13 19.08
N GLU A 168 -32.27 8.06 19.47
CA GLU A 168 -33.62 8.13 20.06
C GLU A 168 -33.62 8.96 21.36
N LYS A 169 -32.65 8.71 22.26
CA LYS A 169 -32.51 9.49 23.49
C LYS A 169 -32.25 10.98 23.20
N ALA A 170 -31.35 11.29 22.27
CA ALA A 170 -31.07 12.67 21.88
C ALA A 170 -32.30 13.38 21.29
N ALA A 171 -33.14 12.67 20.52
CA ALA A 171 -34.39 13.20 20.02
C ALA A 171 -35.38 13.51 21.15
N ARG A 172 -35.53 12.61 22.13
CA ARG A 172 -36.39 12.82 23.31
C ARG A 172 -35.93 14.00 24.17
N GLU A 173 -34.62 14.21 24.28
CA GLU A 173 -34.02 15.31 25.06
C GLU A 173 -33.95 16.64 24.28
N GLY A 174 -34.34 16.67 22.99
CA GLY A 174 -34.24 17.84 22.14
C GLY A 174 -32.80 18.22 21.73
N ASN A 175 -31.82 17.33 21.94
CA ASN A 175 -30.42 17.55 21.57
C ASN A 175 -30.21 17.31 20.06
N MET A 176 -30.61 18.29 19.25
CA MET A 176 -30.57 18.21 17.79
C MET A 176 -29.16 18.00 17.21
N LYS A 177 -28.13 18.54 17.87
CA LYS A 177 -26.74 18.37 17.43
C LYS A 177 -26.31 16.91 17.52
N GLN A 178 -26.55 16.28 18.67
CA GLN A 178 -26.21 14.88 18.89
C GLN A 178 -27.04 13.94 18.02
N LEU A 179 -28.33 14.24 17.80
CA LEU A 179 -29.19 13.50 16.87
C LEU A 179 -28.62 13.54 15.44
N HIS A 180 -28.26 14.72 14.95
CA HIS A 180 -27.68 14.88 13.62
C HIS A 180 -26.34 14.14 13.48
N ASP A 181 -25.44 14.29 14.45
CA ASP A 181 -24.12 13.65 14.41
C ASP A 181 -24.22 12.11 14.47
N THR A 182 -25.12 11.57 15.29
CA THR A 182 -25.37 10.11 15.38
C THR A 182 -26.05 9.56 14.13
N THR A 183 -27.03 10.29 13.57
CA THR A 183 -27.69 9.95 12.30
C THR A 183 -26.69 9.94 11.15
N LYS A 184 -25.78 10.92 11.12
CA LYS A 184 -24.69 10.99 10.15
C LYS A 184 -23.72 9.81 10.29
N LYS A 185 -23.39 9.40 11.53
CA LYS A 185 -22.59 8.19 11.79
C LYS A 185 -23.29 6.91 11.34
N LEU A 186 -24.60 6.78 11.60
CA LEU A 186 -25.42 5.64 11.19
C LEU A 186 -25.56 5.55 9.67
N ALA A 187 -25.68 6.71 9.00
CA ALA A 187 -25.85 6.75 7.57
C ALA A 187 -24.65 6.10 6.87
N GLU A 188 -23.40 6.30 7.34
CA GLU A 188 -22.13 5.72 6.83
C GLU A 188 -22.01 5.59 5.28
N ILE A 189 -22.83 6.33 4.53
CA ILE A 189 -22.72 6.44 3.08
C ILE A 189 -21.53 7.37 2.89
N TYR A 190 -20.45 6.81 2.35
CA TYR A 190 -19.40 7.61 1.70
C TYR A 190 -20.05 8.35 0.52
N SER A 191 -20.77 9.43 0.83
CA SER A 191 -21.01 10.46 -0.14
C SER A 191 -19.67 11.14 -0.33
N LYS A 192 -19.15 11.10 -1.56
CA LYS A 192 -18.03 11.98 -1.91
C LYS A 192 -18.51 13.40 -1.54
N PRO A 193 -17.77 14.18 -0.73
CA PRO A 193 -18.15 15.57 -0.55
C PRO A 193 -18.22 16.18 -1.95
N GLU A 194 -19.42 16.61 -2.33
CA GLU A 194 -19.64 17.25 -3.61
C GLU A 194 -18.79 18.52 -3.58
N ARG A 195 -17.76 18.57 -4.44
CA ARG A 195 -16.91 19.77 -4.52
C ARG A 195 -17.73 20.80 -5.29
N PRO A 196 -18.16 21.90 -4.67
CA PRO A 196 -18.87 22.93 -5.41
C PRO A 196 -17.95 23.46 -6.50
N VAL A 197 -18.49 23.69 -7.70
CA VAL A 197 -17.78 24.44 -8.75
C VAL A 197 -17.48 25.82 -8.19
N LYS A 198 -16.25 26.30 -8.36
CA LYS A 198 -15.84 27.60 -7.84
C LYS A 198 -15.72 28.64 -8.94
N ASP A 199 -16.01 29.88 -8.60
CA ASP A 199 -15.70 31.02 -9.46
C ASP A 199 -14.19 31.30 -9.49
N ASN A 200 -13.78 32.31 -10.27
CA ASN A 200 -12.39 32.71 -10.43
C ASN A 200 -11.77 33.26 -9.12
N GLU A 201 -12.60 33.66 -8.15
CA GLU A 201 -12.19 34.13 -6.83
C GLU A 201 -12.15 33.00 -5.78
N GLY A 202 -12.51 31.76 -6.17
CA GLY A 202 -12.49 30.58 -5.32
C GLY A 202 -13.74 30.39 -4.43
N LYS A 203 -14.80 31.17 -4.63
CA LYS A 203 -16.09 31.05 -3.94
C LYS A 203 -16.97 29.98 -4.61
N PRO A 204 -17.76 29.22 -3.83
CA PRO A 204 -18.60 28.15 -4.35
C PRO A 204 -19.83 28.69 -5.11
N ILE A 205 -20.05 28.19 -6.33
CA ILE A 205 -21.20 28.49 -7.18
C ILE A 205 -22.28 27.41 -6.96
N THR A 206 -23.43 27.82 -6.45
CA THR A 206 -24.55 26.93 -6.14
C THR A 206 -25.60 26.85 -7.26
N GLU A 207 -25.62 27.80 -8.19
CA GLU A 207 -26.63 27.90 -9.25
C GLU A 207 -26.16 27.27 -10.58
N ILE A 208 -27.02 26.45 -11.20
CA ILE A 208 -26.69 25.70 -12.43
C ILE A 208 -26.36 26.62 -13.60
N GLN A 209 -27.04 27.75 -13.75
CA GLN A 209 -26.77 28.70 -14.83
C GLN A 209 -25.39 29.32 -14.69
N GLN A 210 -25.03 29.74 -13.48
CA GLN A 210 -23.70 30.29 -13.19
C GLN A 210 -22.60 29.24 -13.36
N GLN A 211 -22.86 27.97 -13.02
CA GLN A 211 -21.92 26.89 -13.30
C GLN A 211 -21.67 26.73 -14.81
N ARG A 212 -22.73 26.80 -15.64
CA ARG A 212 -22.59 26.75 -17.10
C ARG A 212 -21.79 27.93 -17.64
N SER A 213 -22.07 29.15 -17.18
CA SER A 213 -21.30 30.33 -17.55
C SER A 213 -19.83 30.18 -17.16
N ARG A 214 -19.55 29.69 -15.96
CA ARG A 214 -18.18 29.41 -15.50
C ARG A 214 -17.45 28.38 -16.38
N TRP A 215 -18.16 27.37 -16.87
CA TRP A 215 -17.61 26.40 -17.83
C TRP A 215 -17.29 27.05 -19.18
N VAL A 216 -18.18 27.89 -19.70
CA VAL A 216 -17.93 28.64 -20.95
C VAL A 216 -16.68 29.51 -20.80
N GLU A 217 -16.60 30.30 -19.72
CA GLU A 217 -15.43 31.13 -19.43
C GLU A 217 -14.13 30.31 -19.32
N TYR A 218 -14.17 29.19 -18.61
CA TYR A 218 -12.99 28.31 -18.46
C TYR A 218 -12.50 27.78 -19.80
N PHE A 219 -13.41 27.33 -20.66
CA PHE A 219 -13.04 26.78 -21.97
C PHE A 219 -12.61 27.88 -22.95
N GLU A 220 -13.21 29.06 -22.89
CA GLU A 220 -12.74 30.21 -23.68
C GLU A 220 -11.32 30.62 -23.30
N GLU A 221 -11.01 30.73 -22.00
CA GLU A 221 -9.66 31.06 -21.53
C GLU A 221 -8.64 29.98 -21.92
N LEU A 222 -9.01 28.71 -21.83
CA LEU A 222 -8.13 27.59 -22.13
C LEU A 222 -7.86 27.44 -23.63
N LEU A 223 -8.89 27.58 -24.47
CA LEU A 223 -8.81 27.28 -25.90
C LEU A 223 -8.44 28.50 -26.75
N ASN A 224 -8.78 29.72 -26.30
CA ASN A 224 -8.53 30.95 -27.05
C ASN A 224 -7.34 31.74 -26.49
N ARG A 225 -6.31 31.05 -25.98
CA ARG A 225 -5.10 31.71 -25.49
C ARG A 225 -4.43 32.45 -26.65
N PRO A 226 -4.15 33.76 -26.52
CA PRO A 226 -3.44 34.51 -27.56
C PRO A 226 -2.06 33.89 -27.77
N ALA A 227 -1.58 33.95 -29.02
CA ALA A 227 -0.23 33.51 -29.34
C ALA A 227 0.77 34.18 -28.39
N PRO A 228 1.72 33.44 -27.80
CA PRO A 228 2.70 34.02 -26.90
C PRO A 228 3.40 35.19 -27.60
N MET A 229 3.43 36.35 -26.94
CA MET A 229 3.90 37.61 -27.52
C MET A 229 5.40 37.58 -27.87
N ASN A 230 6.13 36.66 -27.25
CA ASN A 230 7.50 36.32 -27.61
C ASN A 230 7.47 35.01 -28.40
N SER A 231 8.08 35.01 -29.59
CA SER A 231 8.45 33.75 -30.24
C SER A 231 9.28 32.93 -29.26
N PRO A 232 9.01 31.62 -29.08
CA PRO A 232 9.89 30.77 -28.30
C PRO A 232 11.31 30.91 -28.86
N ASP A 233 12.24 31.38 -28.03
CA ASP A 233 13.67 31.40 -28.38
C ASP A 233 14.16 29.96 -28.29
N ILE A 234 13.90 29.20 -29.36
CA ILE A 234 14.43 27.87 -29.54
C ILE A 234 15.84 28.09 -30.05
N GLU A 235 16.82 28.07 -29.15
CA GLU A 235 18.22 27.95 -29.56
C GLU A 235 18.31 26.79 -30.55
N ALA A 236 18.65 27.09 -31.80
CA ALA A 236 18.85 26.06 -32.81
C ALA A 236 19.93 25.12 -32.28
N SER A 237 19.60 23.85 -32.08
CA SER A 237 20.56 22.86 -31.62
C SER A 237 21.64 22.70 -32.69
N HIS A 238 22.78 23.36 -32.52
CA HIS A 238 23.94 23.24 -33.40
C HIS A 238 24.73 21.94 -33.20
N ILE A 239 24.20 21.02 -32.39
CA ILE A 239 24.86 19.77 -32.04
C ILE A 239 23.91 18.63 -32.37
N ASP A 240 24.16 17.98 -33.51
CA ASP A 240 23.73 16.60 -33.70
C ASP A 240 24.44 15.77 -32.63
N LEU A 241 23.71 15.39 -31.58
CA LEU A 241 24.21 14.42 -30.62
C LEU A 241 24.54 13.14 -31.43
N PRO A 242 25.75 12.56 -31.30
CA PRO A 242 26.08 11.32 -31.98
C PRO A 242 25.25 10.19 -31.35
N ILE A 243 24.04 10.02 -31.87
CA ILE A 243 23.17 8.90 -31.54
C ILE A 243 23.74 7.70 -32.28
N ASP A 244 24.27 6.75 -31.55
CA ASP A 244 24.68 5.47 -32.11
C ASP A 244 23.42 4.72 -32.59
N ILE A 245 23.24 4.68 -33.91
CA ILE A 245 22.15 3.96 -34.59
C ILE A 245 22.46 2.47 -34.81
N ASN A 246 23.61 1.99 -34.33
CA ASN A 246 23.93 0.57 -34.41
C ASN A 246 23.03 -0.27 -33.48
N PRO A 247 22.73 -1.52 -33.87
CA PRO A 247 21.95 -2.42 -33.02
C PRO A 247 22.67 -2.64 -31.67
N PRO A 248 21.94 -2.59 -30.54
CA PRO A 248 22.53 -2.67 -29.22
C PRO A 248 23.27 -3.99 -29.01
N THR A 249 24.42 -3.92 -28.35
CA THR A 249 25.21 -5.11 -28.06
C THR A 249 24.56 -5.97 -26.97
N LYS A 250 24.84 -7.27 -27.00
CA LYS A 250 24.26 -8.25 -26.05
C LYS A 250 24.57 -7.89 -24.60
N GLU A 251 25.71 -7.27 -24.35
CA GLU A 251 26.21 -6.82 -23.06
C GLU A 251 25.44 -5.60 -22.53
N GLU A 252 25.07 -4.66 -23.40
CA GLU A 252 24.20 -3.51 -23.06
C GLU A 252 22.78 -3.98 -22.70
N ILE A 253 22.24 -4.92 -23.49
CA ILE A 253 20.94 -5.55 -23.19
C ILE A 253 21.00 -6.23 -21.82
N ARG A 254 22.08 -6.95 -21.52
CA ARG A 254 22.28 -7.63 -20.23
C ARG A 254 22.37 -6.64 -19.07
N MET A 255 23.08 -5.52 -19.25
CA MET A 255 23.21 -4.46 -18.24
C MET A 255 21.87 -3.76 -17.97
N ALA A 256 21.13 -3.40 -19.01
CA ALA A 256 19.81 -2.78 -18.91
C ALA A 256 18.80 -3.70 -18.19
N THR A 257 18.82 -4.99 -18.51
CA THR A 257 17.97 -6.00 -17.84
C THR A 257 18.32 -6.14 -16.36
N LYS A 258 19.61 -6.00 -16.01
CA LYS A 258 20.09 -6.05 -14.62
C LYS A 258 19.65 -4.82 -13.82
N LEU A 259 19.66 -3.63 -14.44
CA LEU A 259 19.21 -2.37 -13.82
C LEU A 259 17.69 -2.33 -13.60
N GLN A 260 16.89 -2.87 -14.54
CA GLN A 260 15.44 -2.98 -14.35
C GLN A 260 15.04 -3.92 -13.20
N HIS A 261 15.90 -4.86 -12.83
CA HIS A 261 15.68 -5.80 -11.73
C HIS A 261 15.89 -5.17 -10.33
N TYR A 262 16.58 -4.02 -10.25
CA TYR A 262 16.73 -3.21 -9.04
C TYR A 262 15.91 -1.93 -9.21
N GLY A 263 14.59 -2.05 -9.07
CA GLY A 263 13.60 -1.00 -9.35
C GLY A 263 14.09 0.44 -9.12
N SER A 264 14.44 1.10 -10.21
CA SER A 264 14.62 2.55 -10.28
C SER A 264 13.64 3.07 -11.33
N SER A 265 12.37 3.12 -10.94
CA SER A 265 11.44 4.03 -11.59
C SER A 265 11.70 5.41 -10.99
N SER A 266 12.24 6.30 -11.80
CA SER A 266 12.24 7.75 -11.63
C SER A 266 13.00 8.28 -10.40
N ASN A 267 14.28 8.60 -10.59
CA ASN A 267 14.93 9.82 -10.07
C ASN A 267 16.42 9.81 -10.46
N ASN A 268 16.72 10.03 -11.74
CA ASN A 268 17.96 10.69 -12.09
C ASN A 268 17.55 12.00 -12.78
N GLN A 269 17.84 13.10 -12.11
CA GLN A 269 17.79 14.44 -12.70
C GLN A 269 18.79 14.47 -13.84
N LEU A 270 18.28 14.31 -15.07
CA LEU A 270 18.88 14.90 -16.25
C LEU A 270 17.87 15.91 -16.74
N SER A 271 18.26 17.17 -16.57
CA SER A 271 17.63 18.39 -17.03
C SER A 271 17.11 18.29 -18.46
N GLY A 272 15.86 18.71 -18.70
CA GLY A 272 15.36 18.99 -20.05
C GLY A 272 13.97 18.44 -20.36
N ILE A 273 12.95 19.23 -20.02
CA ILE A 273 11.65 19.44 -20.67
C ILE A 273 11.01 18.32 -21.54
N HIS A 274 9.82 17.86 -21.13
CA HIS A 274 8.52 17.94 -21.86
C HIS A 274 7.58 16.78 -21.49
N HIS A 275 6.40 17.14 -20.99
CA HIS A 275 5.29 16.25 -20.70
C HIS A 275 4.59 15.82 -22.00
N TYR A 276 4.43 14.52 -22.21
CA TYR A 276 3.39 13.97 -23.09
C TYR A 276 2.64 12.84 -22.38
N THR A 277 1.37 13.10 -22.09
CA THR A 277 0.37 12.11 -21.68
C THR A 277 0.06 11.21 -22.87
N SER A 278 0.39 9.92 -22.79
CA SER A 278 -0.01 8.93 -23.79
C SER A 278 -1.41 8.41 -23.47
N THR A 279 -2.37 8.84 -24.28
CA THR A 279 -3.75 8.34 -24.33
C THR A 279 -3.75 6.97 -25.01
N SER A 280 -3.89 5.89 -24.25
CA SER A 280 -4.06 4.55 -24.82
C SER A 280 -5.51 4.36 -25.30
N LEU A 281 -5.72 4.47 -26.61
CA LEU A 281 -6.96 4.08 -27.29
C LEU A 281 -7.03 2.55 -27.42
N ILE A 282 -7.98 1.92 -26.72
CA ILE A 282 -8.25 0.47 -26.81
C ILE A 282 -9.25 0.26 -27.95
N MET A 283 -8.80 -0.26 -29.09
CA MET A 283 -9.68 -0.78 -30.14
C MET A 283 -9.99 -2.26 -29.88
N LYS A 284 -11.23 -2.54 -29.46
CA LYS A 284 -11.81 -3.90 -29.46
C LYS A 284 -12.09 -4.31 -30.90
N LYS A 285 -11.46 -5.39 -31.38
CA LYS A 285 -11.97 -6.15 -32.53
C LYS A 285 -12.85 -7.28 -32.01
N HIS A 286 -14.11 -7.27 -32.42
CA HIS A 286 -14.99 -8.43 -32.43
C HIS A 286 -14.89 -9.07 -33.81
N SER A 287 -14.67 -10.39 -33.84
CA SER A 287 -14.79 -11.20 -35.06
C SER A 287 -15.89 -12.24 -34.84
N THR A 288 -16.95 -12.03 -35.60
CA THR A 288 -17.99 -12.97 -36.08
C THR A 288 -18.12 -12.55 -37.54
N VAL A 289 -18.03 -13.40 -38.57
CA VAL A 289 -18.32 -14.83 -38.75
C VAL A 289 -17.14 -15.51 -39.42
#